data_AF-A0A9D6KCB5-F1
#
_entry.id   AF-A0A9D6KCB5-F1
#
_cell.length_a   1.000
_cell.length_b   1.000
_cell.length_c   1.000
_cell.angle_alpha   90.00
_cell.angle_beta   90.00
_cell.angle_gamma   90.00
#
_symmetry.space_group_name_H-M   'P 1'
#
loop_
_entity.id
_entity.type
_entity.pdbx_description
1 polymer ?
#
loop_
_entity_poly.entity_id
_entity_poly.type
_entity_poly.pdbx_seq_one_letter_code
_entity_poly.pdbx_strand_id
1 'polypeptide(L)'
;MGMMHESSMGMMHESSLYERLGGKPAIDAVVEDFVNRLGGDTRIKNEKVKARLAAISIPNLKMHLANLICAGTGGPCKYGGRDMKNAHVGLSITSHEFDLTVEDLVTTLDKFKVPA
;
A
#
# COMPACT_ATOMS: atom_id res chain seq x y z
N MET A 1 -6.16 -57.02 5.52
CA MET A 1 -4.95 -56.23 5.18
C MET A 1 -5.27 -55.52 3.87
N GLY A 2 -5.25 -54.21 3.66
CA GLY A 2 -4.85 -53.02 4.41
C GLY A 2 -5.06 -51.88 3.41
N MET A 3 -5.71 -50.79 3.84
CA MET A 3 -6.04 -49.64 3.00
C MET A 3 -4.77 -48.96 2.49
N MET A 4 -4.76 -48.50 1.24
CA MET A 4 -3.88 -47.40 0.81
C MET A 4 -4.74 -46.40 0.05
N HIS A 5 -5.19 -45.40 0.80
CA HIS A 5 -5.74 -44.15 0.30
C HIS A 5 -4.56 -43.36 -0.26
N GLU A 6 -4.49 -43.19 -1.57
CA GLU A 6 -3.53 -42.27 -2.19
C GLU A 6 -4.11 -40.86 -2.05
N SER A 7 -3.69 -40.16 -0.99
CA SER A 7 -4.05 -38.78 -0.78
C SER A 7 -3.21 -37.93 -1.74
N SER A 8 -3.85 -37.43 -2.81
CA SER A 8 -3.23 -36.42 -3.66
C SER A 8 -2.93 -35.20 -2.80
N MET A 9 -1.66 -34.92 -2.54
CA MET A 9 -1.22 -33.60 -2.10
C MET A 9 -1.55 -32.62 -3.22
N GLY A 10 -2.74 -32.01 -3.14
CA GLY A 10 -3.12 -30.91 -4.02
C GLY A 10 -2.04 -29.84 -3.95
N MET A 11 -1.69 -29.28 -5.10
CA MET A 11 -0.86 -28.08 -5.18
C MET A 11 -1.48 -27.00 -4.29
N MET A 12 -0.94 -26.82 -3.10
CA MET A 12 -1.30 -25.71 -2.23
C MET A 12 -0.70 -24.46 -2.87
N HIS A 13 -1.49 -23.80 -3.72
CA HIS A 13 -1.20 -22.46 -4.18
C HIS A 13 -1.06 -21.60 -2.93
N GLU A 14 0.14 -21.08 -2.70
CA GLU A 14 0.36 -20.12 -1.63
C GLU A 14 -0.61 -18.96 -1.86
N SER A 15 -1.43 -18.64 -0.85
CA SER A 15 -2.38 -17.53 -0.96
C SER A 15 -1.63 -16.26 -1.38
N SER A 16 -2.26 -15.48 -2.25
CA SER A 16 -1.71 -14.20 -2.70
C SER A 16 -1.33 -13.32 -1.50
N LEU A 17 -0.37 -12.42 -1.67
CA LEU A 17 -0.05 -11.47 -0.61
C LEU A 17 -1.29 -10.64 -0.22
N TYR A 18 -2.15 -10.31 -1.18
CA TYR A 18 -3.45 -9.68 -0.94
C TYR A 18 -4.31 -10.46 0.07
N GLU A 19 -4.46 -11.77 -0.10
CA GLU A 19 -5.21 -12.63 0.83
C GLU A 19 -4.54 -12.69 2.20
N ARG A 20 -3.21 -12.84 2.23
CA ARG A 20 -2.42 -12.86 3.47
C ARG A 20 -2.51 -11.54 4.25
N LEU A 21 -2.67 -10.41 3.56
CA LEU A 21 -2.86 -9.09 4.15
C LEU A 21 -4.29 -8.84 4.67
N GLY A 22 -5.23 -9.77 4.47
CA GLY A 22 -6.64 -9.60 4.87
C GLY A 22 -7.51 -8.88 3.83
N GLY A 23 -7.03 -8.80 2.59
CA GLY A 23 -7.77 -8.26 1.46
C GLY A 23 -8.02 -6.75 1.51
N LYS A 24 -8.96 -6.29 0.68
CA LYS A 24 -9.23 -4.86 0.45
C LYS A 24 -9.58 -4.08 1.73
N PRO A 25 -10.40 -4.60 2.68
CA PRO A 25 -10.72 -3.86 3.90
C PRO A 25 -9.48 -3.57 4.77
N ALA A 26 -8.55 -4.52 4.88
CA ALA A 26 -7.31 -4.32 5.64
C ALA A 26 -6.38 -3.33 4.94
N ILE A 27 -6.25 -3.43 3.61
CA ILE A 27 -5.49 -2.47 2.80
C ILE A 27 -6.06 -1.06 2.93
N ASP A 28 -7.40 -0.90 2.92
CA ASP A 28 -8.04 0.41 3.08
C ASP A 28 -7.74 1.03 4.44
N ALA A 29 -7.77 0.23 5.51
CA ALA A 29 -7.45 0.71 6.85
C ALA A 29 -5.98 1.15 6.97
N VAL A 30 -5.05 0.39 6.40
CA VAL A 30 -3.62 0.75 6.33
C VAL A 30 -3.43 2.03 5.52
N VAL A 31 -4.04 2.15 4.35
CA VAL A 31 -3.93 3.33 3.49
C VAL A 31 -4.52 4.56 4.15
N GLU A 32 -5.64 4.42 4.85
CA GLU A 32 -6.24 5.53 5.58
C GLU A 32 -5.29 6.10 6.63
N ASP A 33 -4.72 5.24 7.47
CA ASP A 33 -3.78 5.66 8.50
C ASP A 33 -2.49 6.25 7.91
N PHE A 34 -1.91 5.57 6.91
CA PHE A 34 -0.69 6.02 6.26
C PHE A 34 -0.84 7.40 5.60
N VAL A 35 -1.92 7.63 4.84
CA VAL A 35 -2.16 8.93 4.18
C VAL A 35 -2.41 10.03 5.21
N ASN A 36 -3.08 9.74 6.32
CA ASN A 36 -3.27 10.71 7.40
C ASN A 36 -1.93 11.05 8.08
N ARG A 37 -1.07 10.06 8.29
CA ARG A 37 0.27 10.23 8.89
C ARG A 37 1.16 11.09 7.98
N LEU A 38 1.23 10.75 6.70
CA LEU A 38 1.99 11.48 5.69
C LEU A 38 1.50 12.93 5.55
N GLY A 39 0.18 13.14 5.55
CA GLY A 39 -0.42 14.48 5.48
C GLY A 39 -0.13 15.36 6.72
N GLY A 40 0.17 14.73 7.86
CA GLY A 40 0.55 15.41 9.11
C GLY A 40 2.06 15.48 9.37
N ASP A 41 2.91 14.89 8.51
CA ASP A 41 4.35 14.80 8.78
C ASP A 41 5.06 16.14 8.56
N THR A 42 5.29 16.84 9.66
CA THR A 42 6.02 18.12 9.68
C THR A 42 7.50 18.01 9.28
N ARG A 43 8.07 16.79 9.21
CA ARG A 43 9.44 16.53 8.73
C ARG A 43 9.55 16.73 7.21
N ILE A 44 8.45 16.55 6.47
CA ILE A 44 8.39 16.81 5.02
C ILE A 44 8.25 18.32 4.79
N LYS A 45 9.38 18.97 4.50
CA LYS A 45 9.46 20.43 4.29
C LYS A 45 9.25 20.86 2.83
N ASN A 46 9.11 19.93 1.89
CA ASN A 46 8.96 20.23 0.47
C ASN A 46 7.63 20.95 0.16
N GLU A 47 7.72 22.24 -0.16
CA GLU A 47 6.54 23.05 -0.47
C GLU A 47 5.80 22.58 -1.73
N LYS A 48 6.47 21.94 -2.70
CA LYS A 48 5.79 21.37 -3.88
C LYS A 48 4.95 20.16 -3.51
N VAL A 49 5.43 19.32 -2.60
CA VAL A 49 4.67 18.16 -2.07
C VAL A 49 3.47 18.67 -1.27
N LYS A 50 3.68 19.62 -0.34
CA LYS A 50 2.59 20.22 0.44
C LYS A 50 1.53 20.87 -0.44
N ALA A 51 1.95 21.69 -1.41
CA ALA A 51 1.04 22.31 -2.36
C ALA A 51 0.28 21.27 -3.19
N ARG A 52 0.94 20.18 -3.61
CA ARG A 52 0.26 19.09 -4.33
C ARG A 52 -0.77 18.40 -3.45
N LEU A 53 -0.43 18.05 -2.21
CA LEU A 53 -1.37 17.41 -1.27
C LEU A 53 -2.57 18.30 -0.96
N ALA A 54 -2.38 19.61 -0.86
CA ALA A 54 -3.46 20.58 -0.68
C ALA A 54 -4.37 20.74 -1.91
N ALA A 55 -3.85 20.47 -3.12
CA ALA A 55 -4.58 20.66 -4.38
C ALA A 55 -5.32 19.41 -4.87
N ILE A 56 -5.00 18.22 -4.36
CA ILE A 56 -5.63 16.97 -4.80
C ILE A 56 -6.79 16.56 -3.89
N SER A 57 -7.68 15.72 -4.43
CA SER A 57 -8.68 15.04 -3.62
C SER A 57 -8.03 13.92 -2.79
N ILE A 58 -7.98 14.10 -1.47
CA ILE A 58 -7.47 13.09 -0.53
C ILE A 58 -8.27 11.77 -0.60
N PRO A 59 -9.61 11.76 -0.73
CA PRO A 59 -10.36 10.54 -0.98
C PRO A 59 -9.89 9.79 -2.24
N ASN A 60 -9.63 10.52 -3.34
CA ASN A 60 -9.14 9.89 -4.57
C ASN A 60 -7.70 9.37 -4.41
N LEU A 61 -6.84 10.08 -3.67
CA LEU A 61 -5.49 9.59 -3.34
C LEU A 61 -5.58 8.25 -2.59
N LYS A 62 -6.39 8.18 -1.53
CA LYS A 62 -6.58 6.94 -0.74
C LYS A 62 -7.11 5.81 -1.62
N MET A 63 -8.14 6.06 -2.43
CA MET A 63 -8.68 5.07 -3.37
C MET A 63 -7.62 4.57 -4.35
N HIS A 64 -6.86 5.47 -4.98
CA HIS A 64 -5.82 5.08 -5.94
C HIS A 64 -4.70 4.29 -5.28
N LEU A 65 -4.25 4.70 -4.10
CA LEU A 65 -3.19 4.00 -3.37
C LEU A 65 -3.65 2.61 -2.92
N ALA A 66 -4.86 2.48 -2.40
CA ALA A 66 -5.43 1.17 -2.04
C ALA A 66 -5.56 0.25 -3.26
N ASN A 67 -6.00 0.78 -4.40
CA ASN A 67 -6.09 -0.01 -5.63
C ASN A 67 -4.71 -0.39 -6.20
N LEU A 68 -3.70 0.48 -6.05
CA LEU A 68 -2.32 0.17 -6.42
C LEU A 68 -1.78 -0.99 -5.58
N ILE A 69 -1.94 -0.93 -4.26
CA ILE A 69 -1.48 -1.98 -3.34
C ILE A 69 -2.26 -3.27 -3.58
N CYS A 70 -3.59 -3.21 -3.69
CA CYS A 70 -4.42 -4.36 -3.99
C CYS A 70 -3.96 -5.07 -5.28
N ALA A 71 -3.77 -4.33 -6.38
CA ALA A 71 -3.30 -4.90 -7.63
C ALA A 71 -1.86 -5.45 -7.52
N GLY A 72 -0.96 -4.70 -6.87
CA GLY A 72 0.45 -5.07 -6.71
C GLY A 72 0.69 -6.28 -5.80
N THR A 73 -0.26 -6.59 -4.91
CA THR A 73 -0.20 -7.73 -3.99
C THR A 73 -0.94 -8.97 -4.53
N GLY A 74 -1.43 -8.92 -5.78
CA GLY A 74 -2.12 -10.04 -6.45
C GLY A 74 -3.63 -10.06 -6.25
N GLY A 75 -4.21 -8.98 -5.71
CA GLY A 75 -5.66 -8.83 -5.54
C GLY A 75 -6.40 -8.47 -6.84
N PRO A 76 -7.74 -8.52 -6.83
CA PRO A 76 -8.56 -8.37 -8.02
C PRO A 76 -8.75 -6.92 -8.50
N CYS A 77 -8.18 -5.94 -7.78
CA CYS A 77 -8.38 -4.53 -8.09
C CYS A 77 -7.62 -4.11 -9.35
N LYS A 78 -8.15 -3.11 -10.05
CA LYS A 78 -7.46 -2.45 -11.16
C LYS A 78 -6.97 -1.07 -10.73
N TYR A 79 -5.67 -0.83 -10.90
CA TYR A 79 -5.11 0.50 -10.74
C TYR A 79 -5.36 1.34 -11.99
N GLY A 80 -6.22 2.36 -11.87
CA GLY A 80 -6.52 3.32 -12.94
C GLY A 80 -5.86 4.68 -12.77
N GLY A 81 -4.88 4.80 -11.87
CA GLY A 81 -4.15 6.05 -11.63
C GLY A 81 -3.00 6.27 -12.62
N ARG A 82 -2.29 7.38 -12.44
CA ARG A 82 -1.06 7.69 -13.19
C ARG A 82 0.05 6.74 -12.76
N ASP A 83 0.99 6.41 -13.64
CA ASP A 83 2.21 5.71 -13.22
C ASP A 83 3.01 6.54 -12.19
N MET A 84 3.86 5.86 -11.42
CA MET A 84 4.62 6.48 -10.32
C MET A 84 5.48 7.66 -10.80
N LYS A 85 6.09 7.58 -11.98
CA LYS A 85 6.91 8.68 -12.50
C LYS A 85 6.04 9.91 -12.78
N ASN A 86 4.95 9.76 -13.52
CA ASN A 86 4.07 10.86 -13.90
C ASN A 86 3.23 11.41 -12.74
N ALA A 87 2.96 10.61 -11.71
CA ALA A 87 2.32 11.08 -10.48
C ALA A 87 3.24 12.06 -9.69
N HIS A 88 4.54 11.77 -9.67
CA HIS A 88 5.51 12.47 -8.81
C HIS A 88 6.48 13.41 -9.55
N VAL A 89 6.44 13.43 -10.89
CA VAL A 89 7.29 14.32 -11.70
C VAL A 89 7.07 15.79 -11.31
N GLY A 90 8.18 16.54 -11.25
CA GLY A 90 8.18 17.97 -10.91
C GLY A 90 8.10 18.27 -9.42
N LEU A 91 7.77 17.29 -8.56
CA LEU A 91 7.72 17.48 -7.10
C LEU A 91 9.11 17.60 -6.45
N SER A 92 10.16 17.18 -7.16
CA SER A 92 11.55 17.24 -6.65
C SER A 92 11.70 16.52 -5.30
N ILE A 93 11.05 15.36 -5.16
CA ILE A 93 11.12 14.52 -3.96
C ILE A 93 12.56 14.04 -3.82
N THR A 94 13.16 14.29 -2.66
CA THR A 94 14.52 13.85 -2.33
C THR A 94 14.52 12.42 -1.78
N SER A 95 15.67 11.75 -1.79
CA SER A 95 15.80 10.42 -1.15
C SER A 95 15.43 10.47 0.32
N HIS A 96 15.88 11.49 1.05
CA HIS A 96 15.52 11.67 2.47
C HIS A 96 13.99 11.79 2.68
N GLU A 97 13.28 12.51 1.81
CA GLU A 97 11.82 12.63 1.91
C GLU A 97 11.10 11.31 1.56
N PHE A 98 11.67 10.54 0.65
CA PHE A 98 11.20 9.19 0.37
C PHE A 98 11.42 8.28 1.60
N ASP A 99 12.57 8.36 2.25
CA ASP A 99 12.86 7.58 3.47
C ASP A 99 11.89 7.93 4.60
N LEU A 100 11.60 9.22 4.82
CA LEU A 100 10.56 9.64 5.77
C LEU A 100 9.17 9.07 5.45
N THR A 101 8.83 8.98 4.15
CA THR A 101 7.58 8.35 3.70
C THR A 101 7.57 6.86 4.01
N VAL A 102 8.71 6.17 3.84
CA VAL A 102 8.86 4.75 4.20
C VAL A 102 8.75 4.55 5.71
N GLU A 103 9.34 5.41 6.52
CA GLU A 103 9.19 5.37 7.99
C GLU A 103 7.73 5.51 8.43
N ASP A 104 6.97 6.42 7.79
CA ASP A 104 5.54 6.56 8.03
C ASP A 104 4.78 5.29 7.66
N LEU A 105 5.10 4.68 6.52
CA LEU A 105 4.49 3.43 6.09
C LEU A 105 4.79 2.29 7.08
N VAL A 106 6.05 2.11 7.47
CA VAL A 106 6.46 1.08 8.44
C VAL A 106 5.74 1.28 9.77
N THR A 107 5.66 2.52 10.25
CA THR A 107 4.93 2.81 11.49
C THR A 107 3.45 2.43 11.40
N THR A 108 2.82 2.67 10.25
CA THR A 108 1.45 2.22 10.01
C THR A 108 1.37 0.69 9.97
N LEU A 109 2.27 0.00 9.26
CA LEU A 109 2.28 -1.47 9.21
C LEU A 109 2.45 -2.10 10.61
N ASP A 110 3.34 -1.53 11.43
CA ASP A 110 3.55 -1.94 12.82
C ASP A 110 2.30 -1.74 13.68
N LYS A 111 1.61 -0.60 13.53
CA LYS A 111 0.33 -0.32 14.20
C LYS A 111 -0.72 -1.38 13.88
N PHE A 112 -0.79 -1.82 12.62
CA PHE A 112 -1.70 -2.86 12.16
C PHE A 112 -1.17 -4.29 12.39
N LYS A 113 0.04 -4.43 12.95
CA LYS A 113 0.70 -5.72 13.20
C LYS A 113 0.83 -6.58 11.95
N VAL A 114 1.07 -5.94 10.81
CA VAL A 114 1.36 -6.64 9.56
C VAL A 114 2.70 -7.36 9.72
N PRO A 115 2.79 -8.69 9.50
CA PRO A 115 4.04 -9.41 9.61
C PRO A 115 5.10 -8.92 8.62
N ALA A 116 6.36 -8.91 9.05
CA ALA A 116 7.53 -8.64 8.21
C ALA A 116 7.81 -9.81 7.24
#